data_AF-A0A919XUX3-F1
#
_entry.id   AF-A0A919XUX3-F1
#
_cell.length_a   1.000
_cell.length_b   1.000
_cell.length_c   1.000
_cell.angle_alpha   90.00
_cell.angle_beta   90.00
_cell.angle_gamma   90.00
#
_symmetry.space_group_name_H-M   'P 1'
#
loop_
_entity.id
_entity.type
_entity.pdbx_description
1 polymer ?
#
loop_
_entity_poly.entity_id
_entity_poly.type
_entity_poly.pdbx_seq_one_letter_code
_entity_poly.pdbx_strand_id
1 'polypeptide(L)'
;MKQLIFAGITYEADRIVKGVDCISGYVDGVEVFAFRGVSDFSNFQINGEWDKPESSQEEVIASLQSENTELKLAIADLAEANEADKILMQLALAELAEIIAEG
;
A
#
# COMPACT_ATOMS: atom_id res chain seq x y z
N MET A 1 11.54 17.93 -15.33
CA MET A 1 10.75 17.27 -16.39
C MET A 1 11.51 16.06 -16.92
N LYS A 2 10.78 14.98 -17.18
CA LYS A 2 11.28 13.77 -17.83
C LYS A 2 11.06 13.86 -19.34
N GLN A 3 11.87 13.12 -20.09
CA GLN A 3 11.79 13.09 -21.55
C GLN A 3 11.64 11.66 -22.04
N LEU A 4 10.68 11.44 -22.93
CA LEU A 4 10.52 10.22 -23.69
C LEU A 4 10.91 10.50 -25.14
N ILE A 5 11.82 9.70 -25.69
CA ILE A 5 12.27 9.80 -27.07
C ILE A 5 11.69 8.62 -27.85
N PHE A 6 10.95 8.91 -28.91
CA PHE A 6 10.37 7.92 -29.80
C PHE A 6 10.39 8.43 -31.25
N ALA A 7 10.89 7.63 -32.18
CA ALA A 7 11.01 8.00 -33.60
C ALA A 7 11.74 9.34 -33.85
N GLY A 8 12.70 9.70 -32.99
CA GLY A 8 13.43 10.98 -33.06
C GLY A 8 12.66 12.19 -32.53
N ILE A 9 11.46 11.99 -31.99
CA ILE A 9 10.65 13.02 -31.35
C ILE A 9 10.81 12.92 -29.84
N THR A 10 11.01 14.07 -29.19
CA THR A 10 11.07 14.18 -27.73
C THR A 10 9.73 14.64 -27.18
N TYR A 11 9.20 13.90 -26.21
CA TYR A 11 7.99 14.21 -25.47
C TYR A 11 8.37 14.51 -24.02
N GLU A 12 7.90 15.65 -23.49
CA GLU A 12 8.24 16.10 -22.14
C GLU A 12 7.01 16.01 -21.22
N ALA A 13 7.23 15.55 -19.99
CA ALA A 13 6.21 15.45 -18.96
C ALA A 13 6.84 15.48 -17.56
N ASP A 14 6.06 15.81 -16.53
CA ASP A 14 6.49 15.69 -15.13
C ASP A 14 6.54 14.22 -14.70
N ARG A 15 5.58 13.43 -15.20
CA ARG A 15 5.42 12.00 -14.91
C ARG A 15 5.23 11.21 -16.20
N ILE A 16 5.93 10.10 -16.36
CA ILE A 16 5.82 9.20 -17.52
C ILE A 16 5.61 7.78 -17.02
N VAL A 17 4.41 7.26 -17.23
CA VAL A 17 3.98 5.94 -16.77
C VAL A 17 4.00 4.95 -17.93
N LYS A 18 4.65 3.80 -17.73
CA LYS A 18 4.55 2.64 -18.62
C LYS A 18 3.51 1.66 -18.07
N GLY A 19 2.41 1.50 -18.79
CA GLY A 19 1.40 0.48 -18.55
C GLY A 19 1.71 -0.83 -19.26
N VAL A 20 0.72 -1.73 -19.30
CA VAL A 20 0.83 -3.04 -19.95
C VAL A 20 0.96 -2.89 -21.47
N ASP A 21 0.16 -2.01 -22.07
CA ASP A 21 0.06 -1.78 -23.51
C ASP A 21 0.09 -0.28 -23.87
N CYS A 22 0.53 0.57 -22.94
CA CYS A 22 0.51 2.01 -23.14
C CYS A 22 1.66 2.72 -22.44
N ILE A 23 1.94 3.95 -22.92
CA ILE A 23 2.82 4.91 -22.28
C ILE A 23 2.07 6.23 -22.19
N SER A 24 1.98 6.82 -21.01
CA SER A 24 1.26 8.08 -20.79
C SER A 24 2.15 9.08 -20.07
N GLY A 25 2.15 10.32 -20.54
CA GLY A 25 2.88 11.43 -19.95
C GLY A 25 1.93 12.47 -19.38
N TYR A 26 2.24 12.98 -18.18
CA TYR A 26 1.41 13.96 -17.48
C TYR A 26 2.22 15.20 -17.09
N VAL A 27 1.61 16.37 -17.24
CA VAL A 27 2.11 17.65 -16.70
C VAL A 27 1.03 18.20 -15.77
N ASP A 28 1.38 18.52 -14.53
CA ASP A 28 0.42 18.93 -13.49
C ASP A 28 -0.81 18.00 -13.36
N GLY A 29 -0.60 16.69 -13.57
CA GLY A 29 -1.67 15.67 -13.52
C GLY A 29 -2.54 15.58 -14.78
N VAL A 30 -2.33 16.42 -15.78
CA VAL A 30 -3.05 16.38 -17.07
C VAL A 30 -2.26 15.54 -18.07
N GLU A 31 -2.93 14.58 -18.73
CA GLU A 31 -2.30 13.77 -19.79
C GLU A 31 -1.96 14.67 -21.00
N VAL A 32 -0.67 14.81 -21.30
CA VAL A 32 -0.16 15.63 -22.41
C VAL A 32 0.20 14.78 -23.64
N PHE A 33 0.48 13.50 -23.43
CA PHE A 33 0.65 12.53 -24.51
C PHE A 33 0.29 11.12 -24.04
N ALA A 34 -0.17 10.29 -24.96
CA ALA A 34 -0.35 8.87 -24.74
C ALA A 34 -0.10 8.05 -26.01
N PHE A 35 0.62 6.95 -25.84
CA PHE A 35 0.76 5.88 -26.82
C PHE A 35 -0.07 4.70 -26.34
N ARG A 36 -1.03 4.25 -27.14
CA ARG A 36 -1.93 3.12 -26.83
C ARG A 36 -1.67 1.97 -27.80
N GLY A 37 -1.88 0.73 -27.36
CA GLY A 37 -1.63 -0.46 -28.17
C GLY A 37 -0.14 -0.74 -28.45
N VAL A 38 0.73 -0.32 -27.53
CA VAL A 38 2.18 -0.57 -27.61
C VAL A 38 2.46 -1.99 -27.17
N SER A 39 2.79 -2.86 -28.13
CA SER A 39 3.22 -4.24 -27.85
C SER A 39 4.74 -4.39 -27.70
N ASP A 40 5.50 -3.48 -28.30
CA ASP A 40 6.96 -3.44 -28.22
C ASP A 40 7.44 -2.07 -27.76
N PHE A 41 8.11 -2.06 -26.61
CA PHE A 41 8.61 -0.85 -25.95
C PHE A 41 10.07 -0.54 -26.30
N SER A 42 10.73 -1.37 -27.12
CA SER A 42 12.19 -1.29 -27.37
C SER A 42 12.63 0.01 -28.05
N ASN A 43 11.73 0.64 -28.80
CA ASN A 43 12.00 1.92 -29.49
C ASN A 43 11.75 3.16 -28.62
N PHE A 44 11.29 2.98 -27.38
CA PHE A 44 11.03 4.06 -26.45
C PHE A 44 12.20 4.22 -25.50
N GLN A 45 12.82 5.39 -25.53
CA GLN A 45 13.93 5.72 -24.63
C GLN A 45 13.46 6.78 -23.65
N ILE A 46 13.72 6.57 -22.36
CA ILE A 46 13.39 7.52 -21.31
C ILE A 46 14.68 8.10 -20.72
N ASN A 47 14.75 9.43 -20.62
CA ASN A 47 15.77 10.12 -19.84
C ASN A 47 15.27 10.20 -18.40
N GLY A 48 15.53 9.16 -17.62
CA GLY A 48 15.10 9.01 -16.23
C GLY A 48 14.53 7.62 -15.95
N GLU A 49 13.67 7.52 -14.93
CA GLU A 49 12.98 6.29 -14.57
C GLU A 49 11.49 6.38 -14.91
N TRP A 50 10.89 5.24 -15.26
CA TRP A 50 9.44 5.11 -15.42
C TRP A 50 8.74 5.35 -14.09
N ASP A 51 7.69 6.15 -14.10
CA ASP A 51 6.83 6.32 -12.94
C ASP A 51 5.91 5.11 -12.78
N LYS A 52 5.64 4.78 -11.52
CA LYS A 52 4.62 3.80 -11.19
C LYS A 52 3.26 4.33 -11.66
N PRO A 53 2.37 3.47 -12.19
CA PRO A 53 0.98 3.85 -12.40
C PRO A 53 0.38 4.33 -11.08
N GLU A 54 -0.50 5.31 -11.16
CA GLU A 54 -1.27 5.70 -9.99
C GLU A 54 -2.20 4.54 -9.68
N SER A 55 -2.11 4.02 -8.46
CA SER A 55 -3.10 3.07 -7.97
C SER A 55 -4.46 3.72 -8.12
N SER A 56 -5.42 3.01 -8.73
CA SER A 56 -6.79 3.51 -8.79
C SER A 56 -7.31 3.75 -7.38
N GLN A 57 -8.25 4.68 -7.22
CA GLN A 57 -8.87 4.92 -5.91
C GLN A 57 -9.49 3.63 -5.35
N GLU A 58 -10.02 2.77 -6.21
CA GLU A 58 -10.60 1.47 -5.85
C GLU A 58 -9.56 0.51 -5.27
N GLU A 59 -8.37 0.41 -5.88
CA GLU A 59 -7.26 -0.40 -5.37
C GLU A 59 -6.74 0.12 -4.02
N VAL A 60 -6.67 1.46 -3.86
CA VAL A 60 -6.26 2.07 -2.58
C VAL A 60 -7.29 1.78 -1.50
N ILE A 61 -8.58 1.95 -1.79
CA ILE A 61 -9.67 1.66 -0.85
C ILE A 61 -9.66 0.18 -0.46
N ALA A 62 -9.52 -0.73 -1.44
CA ALA A 62 -9.48 -2.16 -1.17
C ALA A 62 -8.28 -2.54 -0.28
N SER A 63 -7.10 -1.98 -0.56
CA SER A 63 -5.90 -2.18 0.27
C SER A 63 -6.12 -1.70 1.71
N LEU A 64 -6.67 -0.49 1.87
CA LEU A 64 -6.95 0.08 3.19
C LEU A 64 -8.02 -0.72 3.96
N GLN A 65 -9.04 -1.23 3.28
CA GLN A 65 -10.06 -2.09 3.89
C GLN A 65 -9.48 -3.42 4.36
N SER A 66 -8.57 -4.02 3.58
CA SER A 66 -7.86 -5.24 3.96
C SER A 66 -7.02 -5.00 5.22
N GLU A 67 -6.16 -3.98 5.20
CA GLU A 67 -5.31 -3.61 6.34
C GLU A 67 -6.15 -3.29 7.59
N ASN A 68 -7.26 -2.56 7.43
CA ASN A 68 -8.15 -2.25 8.55
C ASN A 68 -8.78 -3.51 9.17
N THR A 69 -9.10 -4.51 8.34
CA THR A 69 -9.65 -5.78 8.80
C THR A 69 -8.60 -6.57 9.58
N GLU A 70 -7.37 -6.67 9.05
CA GLU A 70 -6.26 -7.34 9.72
C GLU A 70 -5.94 -6.69 11.08
N LEU A 71 -5.88 -5.36 11.14
CA LEU A 71 -5.63 -4.63 12.38
C LEU A 71 -6.75 -4.87 13.41
N LYS A 72 -8.01 -4.90 12.98
CA LYS A 72 -9.15 -5.21 13.88
C LYS A 72 -9.07 -6.62 14.46
N LEU A 73 -8.68 -7.60 13.65
CA LEU A 73 -8.48 -8.98 14.11
C LEU A 73 -7.34 -9.06 15.12
N ALA A 74 -6.18 -8.47 14.81
CA ALA A 74 -5.05 -8.45 15.71
C ALA A 74 -5.37 -7.76 17.07
N ILE A 75 -6.18 -6.71 17.05
CA ILE A 75 -6.65 -6.04 18.28
C ILE A 75 -7.58 -6.96 19.08
N ALA A 76 -8.48 -7.70 18.42
CA ALA A 76 -9.37 -8.64 19.10
C ALA A 76 -8.59 -9.76 19.80
N ASP A 77 -7.62 -10.36 19.10
CA ASP A 77 -6.77 -11.42 19.66
C ASP A 77 -5.96 -10.91 20.87
N LEU A 78 -5.40 -9.71 20.79
CA LEU A 78 -4.68 -9.08 21.90
C LEU A 78 -5.60 -8.77 23.09
N ALA A 79 -6.84 -8.34 22.83
CA ALA A 79 -7.81 -8.07 23.88
C ALA A 79 -8.19 -9.34 24.64
N GLU A 80 -8.42 -10.45 23.91
CA GLU A 80 -8.73 -11.75 24.49
C GLU A 80 -7.57 -12.30 25.33
N ALA A 81 -6.34 -12.25 24.80
CA ALA A 81 -5.15 -12.66 25.54
C ALA A 81 -4.97 -11.85 26.84
N ASN A 82 -5.14 -10.52 26.76
CA ASN A 82 -5.02 -9.64 27.93
C ASN A 82 -6.11 -9.89 28.98
N GLU A 83 -7.34 -10.21 28.56
CA GLU A 83 -8.42 -10.57 29.49
C GLU A 83 -8.13 -11.90 30.20
N ALA A 84 -7.63 -12.91 29.48
CA ALA A 84 -7.21 -14.18 30.06
C ALA A 84 -6.07 -13.99 31.08
N ASP A 85 -5.03 -13.23 30.74
CA ASP A 85 -3.91 -12.93 31.63
C ASP A 85 -4.36 -12.22 32.91
N LYS A 86 -5.30 -11.27 32.78
CA LYS A 86 -5.86 -10.56 33.93
C LYS A 86 -6.64 -11.50 34.86
N ILE A 87 -7.42 -12.43 34.32
CA ILE A 87 -8.16 -13.43 35.11
C ILE A 87 -7.17 -14.33 35.86
N LEU A 88 -6.14 -14.82 35.18
CA LEU A 88 -5.11 -15.65 35.81
C LEU A 88 -4.41 -14.91 36.95
N MET A 89 -4.07 -13.64 36.75
CA MET A 89 -3.46 -12.83 37.80
C MET A 89 -4.40 -12.62 39.00
N GLN A 90 -5.69 -12.37 38.74
CA GLN A 90 -6.68 -12.20 39.81
C GLN A 90 -6.89 -13.49 40.63
N LEU A 91 -6.90 -14.65 39.98
CA LEU A 91 -6.99 -15.95 40.65
C LEU A 91 -5.77 -16.20 41.53
N ALA A 92 -4.56 -15.99 41.02
CA ALA A 92 -3.33 -16.13 41.80
C ALA A 92 -3.29 -15.20 43.02
N LEU A 93 -3.77 -13.96 42.88
CA LEU A 93 -3.88 -13.02 44.00
C LEU A 93 -4.89 -13.48 45.04
N ALA A 94 -6.03 -14.06 44.62
CA ALA A 94 -7.05 -14.58 45.54
C ALA A 94 -6.52 -15.76 46.36
N GLU A 95 -5.83 -16.72 45.72
CA GLU A 95 -5.21 -17.86 46.41
C GLU A 95 -4.18 -17.42 47.45
N LEU A 96 -3.32 -16.44 47.11
CA LEU A 96 -2.36 -15.88 48.05
C LEU A 96 -3.03 -15.19 49.25
N ALA A 97 -4.13 -14.46 49.00
CA ALA A 97 -4.88 -13.80 50.06
C ALA A 97 -5.53 -14.82 51.02
N GLU A 98 -6.04 -15.94 50.49
CA GLU A 98 -6.61 -17.03 51.27
C GLU A 98 -5.56 -17.70 52.16
N ILE A 99 -4.38 -18.01 51.62
CA ILE A 99 -3.25 -18.58 52.39
C ILE A 99 -2.84 -17.67 53.55
N ILE A 100 -2.85 -16.34 53.36
CA ILE A 100 -2.52 -15.38 54.41
C ILE A 100 -3.64 -15.28 55.47
N ALA A 101 -4.89 -15.43 55.06
CA ALA A 101 -6.04 -15.31 55.97
C ALA A 101 -6.26 -16.57 56.84
N GLU A 102 -5.85 -17.75 56.37
CA GLU A 102 -5.94 -19.02 57.10
C GLU A 102 -4.67 -19.35 57.91
N GLY A 103 -3.58 -18.59 57.72
CA GLY A 103 -2.28 -18.77 58.39
C GLY A 103 -2.10 -18.05 59.72
#